data_AF-A0A7W8SP26-F1
#
_entry.id   AF-A0A7W8SP26-F1
#
_cell.length_a   1.000
_cell.length_b   1.000
_cell.length_c   1.000
_cell.angle_alpha   90.00
_cell.angle_beta   90.00
_cell.angle_gamma   90.00
#
_symmetry.space_group_name_H-M   'P 1'
#
loop_
_entity.id
_entity.type
_entity.pdbx_description
1 polymer ?
#
loop_
_entity_poly.entity_id
_entity_poly.type
_entity_poly.pdbx_seq_one_letter_code
_entity_poly.pdbx_strand_id
1 'polypeptide(L)'
;MHIANRDILPYTDFRRTTSLAMGRYWRTATPAQQQEAVKQFKMLLIYTYSGAVGQLRADQRIDYPSSHFAPTDEDVVVRTVADRNGQQAEIDYRLYKTPEGWRLYDRNVLGVWLIQTYRQQFSDKIKQSGVDGLIQFLTERNQQLASSKR
;
A
#
# COMPACT_ATOMS: atom_id res chain seq x y z
N MET A 1 -11.28 10.41 6.69
CA MET A 1 -11.53 8.97 6.43
C MET A 1 -12.49 8.73 5.26
N HIS A 2 -13.43 9.62 4.96
CA HIS A 2 -14.37 9.45 3.83
C HIS A 2 -13.68 9.28 2.46
N ILE A 3 -12.70 10.15 2.13
CA ILE A 3 -11.96 10.09 0.84
C ILE A 3 -11.24 8.75 0.67
N ALA A 4 -10.49 8.29 1.66
CA ALA A 4 -9.76 7.02 1.57
C ALA A 4 -10.71 5.85 1.26
N ASN A 5 -11.83 5.76 1.99
CA ASN A 5 -12.79 4.67 1.84
C ASN A 5 -13.53 4.69 0.49
N ARG A 6 -13.76 5.87 -0.08
CA ARG A 6 -14.51 6.03 -1.34
C ARG A 6 -13.59 5.97 -2.57
N ASP A 7 -12.44 6.62 -2.48
CA ASP A 7 -11.64 6.97 -3.67
C ASP A 7 -10.33 6.17 -3.77
N ILE A 8 -9.93 5.44 -2.72
CA ILE A 8 -8.65 4.70 -2.70
C ILE A 8 -8.88 3.21 -2.44
N LEU A 9 -9.53 2.87 -1.32
CA LEU A 9 -9.70 1.48 -0.89
C LEU A 9 -10.41 0.61 -1.92
N PRO A 10 -11.48 1.08 -2.62
CA PRO A 10 -12.18 0.24 -3.59
C PRO A 10 -11.32 -0.13 -4.78
N TYR A 11 -10.25 0.61 -5.08
CA TYR A 11 -9.36 0.40 -6.22
C TYR A 11 -8.03 -0.27 -5.85
N THR A 12 -7.83 -0.61 -4.57
CA THR A 12 -6.57 -1.17 -4.06
C THR A 12 -6.72 -2.64 -3.71
N ASP A 13 -5.83 -3.49 -4.22
CA ASP A 13 -5.73 -4.89 -3.86
C ASP A 13 -4.74 -5.12 -2.73
N PHE A 14 -5.23 -4.96 -1.49
CA PHE A 14 -4.43 -5.21 -0.29
C PHE A 14 -4.03 -6.68 -0.13
N ARG A 15 -4.74 -7.64 -0.74
CA ARG A 15 -4.35 -9.04 -0.67
C ARG A 15 -3.10 -9.27 -1.51
N ARG A 16 -3.05 -8.74 -2.73
CA ARG A 16 -1.84 -8.77 -3.57
C ARG A 16 -0.69 -8.03 -2.89
N THR A 17 -0.91 -6.81 -2.38
CA THR A 17 0.11 -6.05 -1.63
C THR A 17 0.68 -6.85 -0.47
N THR A 18 -0.17 -7.43 0.37
CA THR A 18 0.25 -8.21 1.56
C THR A 18 0.98 -9.47 1.16
N SER A 19 0.47 -10.22 0.17
CA SER A 19 1.08 -11.46 -0.29
C SER A 19 2.50 -11.22 -0.84
N LEU A 20 2.69 -10.13 -1.59
CA LEU A 20 4.00 -9.75 -2.13
C LEU A 20 4.95 -9.23 -1.04
N ALA A 21 4.44 -8.53 -0.02
CA ALA A 21 5.23 -8.11 1.14
C ALA A 21 5.66 -9.32 1.99
N MET A 22 4.78 -10.29 2.24
CA MET A 22 5.13 -11.54 2.94
C MET A 22 6.04 -12.45 2.10
N GLY A 23 6.04 -12.30 0.77
CA GLY A 23 6.89 -13.07 -0.12
C GLY A 23 6.64 -14.57 -0.01
N ARG A 24 7.72 -15.37 0.10
CA ARG A 24 7.61 -16.84 0.18
C ARG A 24 6.76 -17.34 1.36
N TYR A 25 6.71 -16.59 2.46
CA TYR A 25 5.99 -16.97 3.67
C TYR A 25 4.47 -16.91 3.51
N TRP A 26 3.96 -16.22 2.48
CA TRP A 26 2.54 -16.22 2.15
C TRP A 26 2.01 -17.63 1.89
N ARG A 27 2.78 -18.46 1.16
CA ARG A 27 2.39 -19.82 0.78
C ARG A 27 2.32 -20.79 1.96
N THR A 28 3.04 -20.51 3.04
CA THR A 28 3.09 -21.35 4.25
C THR A 28 2.16 -20.84 5.36
N ALA A 29 1.63 -19.63 5.23
CA ALA A 29 0.66 -19.08 6.16
C ALA A 29 -0.70 -19.77 5.99
N THR A 30 -1.38 -20.04 7.10
CA THR A 30 -2.76 -20.55 7.06
C THR A 30 -3.72 -19.53 6.46
N PRO A 31 -4.90 -19.94 5.95
CA PRO A 31 -5.90 -18.99 5.44
C PRO A 31 -6.29 -17.92 6.48
N ALA A 32 -6.40 -18.30 7.75
CA ALA A 32 -6.70 -17.38 8.84
C ALA A 32 -5.55 -16.35 9.05
N GLN A 33 -4.30 -16.82 9.03
CA GLN A 33 -3.13 -15.93 9.11
C GLN A 33 -3.04 -14.98 7.92
N GLN A 34 -3.29 -15.46 6.71
CA GLN A 34 -3.36 -14.62 5.51
C GLN A 34 -4.42 -13.52 5.64
N GLN A 35 -5.61 -13.88 6.11
CA GLN A 35 -6.70 -12.92 6.30
C GLN A 35 -6.35 -11.87 7.34
N GLU A 36 -5.80 -12.27 8.49
CA GLU A 36 -5.45 -11.33 9.55
C GLU A 36 -4.25 -10.46 9.16
N ALA A 37 -3.25 -11.01 8.47
CA ALA A 37 -2.14 -10.21 7.93
C ALA A 37 -2.62 -9.15 6.95
N VAL A 38 -3.54 -9.49 6.04
CA VAL A 38 -4.13 -8.53 5.09
C VAL A 38 -4.88 -7.42 5.83
N LYS A 39 -5.69 -7.79 6.82
CA LYS A 39 -6.46 -6.84 7.63
C LYS A 39 -5.53 -5.89 8.39
N GLN A 40 -4.55 -6.42 9.12
CA GLN A 40 -3.64 -5.62 9.93
C GLN A 40 -2.73 -4.75 9.08
N PHE A 41 -2.24 -5.26 7.95
CA PHE A 41 -1.41 -4.46 7.06
C PHE A 41 -2.21 -3.36 6.36
N LYS A 42 -3.45 -3.64 5.92
CA LYS A 42 -4.36 -2.61 5.41
C LYS A 42 -4.57 -1.50 6.44
N MET A 43 -4.84 -1.84 7.70
CA MET A 43 -4.99 -0.86 8.78
C MET A 43 -3.73 -0.02 8.97
N LEU A 44 -2.55 -0.64 8.95
CA LEU A 44 -1.27 0.05 9.06
C LEU A 44 -1.15 1.11 7.96
N LEU A 45 -1.36 0.72 6.71
CA LEU A 45 -1.26 1.63 5.57
C LEU A 45 -2.29 2.78 5.67
N ILE A 46 -3.53 2.49 6.07
CA ILE A 46 -4.54 3.53 6.30
C ILE A 46 -4.04 4.50 7.37
N TYR A 47 -3.53 4.02 8.50
CA TYR A 47 -3.06 4.91 9.55
C TYR A 47 -1.82 5.71 9.14
N THR A 48 -0.84 5.09 8.51
CA THR A 48 0.38 5.78 8.06
C THR A 48 0.07 6.89 7.06
N TYR A 49 -0.91 6.69 6.17
CA TYR A 49 -1.18 7.63 5.08
C TYR A 49 -2.43 8.50 5.25
N SER A 50 -3.27 8.29 6.28
CA SER A 50 -4.48 9.11 6.43
C SER A 50 -4.18 10.60 6.63
N GLY A 51 -3.02 10.94 7.19
CA GLY A 51 -2.60 12.34 7.35
C GLY A 51 -2.38 13.01 6.00
N ALA A 52 -1.63 12.35 5.10
CA ALA A 52 -1.41 12.84 3.74
C ALA A 52 -2.72 12.90 2.94
N VAL A 53 -3.56 11.86 3.02
CA VAL A 53 -4.88 11.85 2.35
C VAL A 53 -5.80 12.95 2.89
N GLY A 54 -5.72 13.27 4.18
CA GLY A 54 -6.50 14.36 4.78
C GLY A 54 -6.04 15.76 4.36
N GLN A 55 -4.83 15.89 3.82
CA GLN A 55 -4.29 17.15 3.29
C GLN A 55 -4.62 17.36 1.81
N LEU A 56 -5.17 16.36 1.12
CA LEU A 56 -5.57 16.49 -0.28
C LEU A 56 -6.70 17.50 -0.41
N ARG A 57 -6.51 18.46 -1.31
CA ARG A 57 -7.53 19.44 -1.67
C ARG A 57 -8.23 18.99 -2.95
N ALA A 58 -9.47 19.44 -3.15
CA ALA A 58 -10.24 19.10 -4.35
C ALA A 58 -9.61 19.69 -5.64
N ASP A 59 -8.91 20.81 -5.51
CA ASP A 59 -8.19 21.52 -6.57
C ASP A 59 -6.71 21.09 -6.69
N GLN A 60 -6.30 20.05 -5.96
CA GLN A 60 -4.94 19.53 -6.01
C GLN A 60 -4.62 19.09 -7.44
N ARG A 61 -3.71 19.82 -8.09
CA ARG A 61 -3.22 19.45 -9.42
C ARG A 61 -2.30 18.23 -9.30
N ILE A 62 -2.58 17.22 -10.12
CA ILE A 62 -1.76 16.03 -10.31
C ILE A 62 -1.39 15.98 -11.79
N ASP A 63 -0.10 16.09 -12.08
CA ASP A 63 0.42 15.90 -13.43
C ASP A 63 0.73 14.41 -13.64
N TYR A 64 0.52 13.94 -14.87
CA TYR A 64 0.80 12.56 -15.29
C TYR A 64 1.90 12.58 -16.35
N PRO A 65 3.18 12.45 -15.96
CA PRO A 65 4.28 12.37 -16.91
C PRO A 65 4.10 11.19 -17.88
N SER A 66 4.72 11.29 -19.06
CA SER A 66 4.71 10.23 -20.06
C SER A 66 5.16 8.90 -19.43
N SER A 67 4.25 7.94 -19.43
CA SER A 67 4.51 6.58 -18.96
C SER A 67 4.64 5.67 -20.18
N HIS A 68 5.61 4.76 -20.15
CA HIS A 68 5.90 3.86 -21.27
C HIS A 68 5.25 2.50 -20.98
N PHE A 69 4.01 2.33 -21.42
CA PHE A 69 3.31 1.04 -21.42
C PHE A 69 2.47 0.91 -22.69
N ALA A 70 2.33 -0.31 -23.19
CA ALA A 70 1.50 -0.62 -24.36
C ALA A 70 0.02 -0.82 -23.95
N PRO A 71 -0.94 -0.61 -24.86
CA PRO A 71 -2.37 -0.89 -24.59
C PRO A 71 -2.66 -2.36 -24.20
N THR A 72 -1.76 -3.27 -24.54
CA THR A 72 -1.84 -4.71 -24.25
C THR A 72 -1.23 -5.08 -22.91
N ASP A 73 -0.56 -4.17 -22.21
CA ASP A 73 0.08 -4.47 -20.94
C ASP A 73 -0.98 -4.73 -19.85
N GLU A 74 -0.69 -5.68 -18.97
CA GLU A 74 -1.59 -6.07 -17.87
C GLU A 74 -1.00 -5.74 -16.48
N ASP A 75 0.24 -5.26 -16.42
CA ASP A 75 0.90 -4.77 -15.20
C ASP A 75 1.77 -3.56 -15.60
N VAL A 76 1.47 -2.39 -15.04
CA VAL A 76 2.05 -1.11 -15.47
C VAL A 76 2.46 -0.26 -14.26
N VAL A 77 3.39 0.66 -14.51
CA VAL A 77 3.71 1.75 -13.59
C VAL A 77 3.09 3.04 -14.13
N VAL A 78 2.17 3.63 -13.38
CA VAL A 78 1.62 4.95 -13.64
C VAL A 78 2.37 5.96 -12.76
N ARG A 79 3.02 6.94 -13.40
CA ARG A 79 3.73 8.02 -12.72
C ARG A 79 2.82 9.20 -12.46
N THR A 80 2.95 9.80 -11.28
CA THR A 80 2.24 11.04 -10.95
C THR A 80 3.14 12.03 -10.23
N VAL A 81 2.87 13.31 -10.45
CA VAL A 81 3.54 14.41 -9.76
C VAL A 81 2.48 15.30 -9.15
N ALA A 82 2.50 15.45 -7.84
CA ALA A 82 1.62 16.37 -7.12
C ALA A 82 2.37 17.68 -6.85
N ASP A 83 1.81 18.83 -7.23
CA ASP A 83 2.36 20.14 -6.84
C ASP A 83 1.82 20.56 -5.47
N ARG A 84 2.72 20.76 -4.51
CA ARG A 84 2.37 21.29 -3.20
C ARG A 84 3.09 22.61 -2.97
N ASN A 85 2.43 23.71 -3.32
CA ASN A 85 2.94 25.08 -3.14
C ASN A 85 4.33 25.26 -3.81
N GLY A 86 4.49 24.74 -5.04
CA GLY A 86 5.75 24.82 -5.78
C GLY A 86 6.78 23.74 -5.43
N GLN A 87 6.46 22.82 -4.51
CA GLN A 87 7.23 21.61 -4.29
C GLN A 87 6.55 20.43 -4.99
N GLN A 88 7.27 19.79 -5.91
CA GLN A 88 6.78 18.60 -6.59
C GLN A 88 7.04 17.35 -5.74
N ALA A 89 6.00 16.54 -5.57
CA ALA A 89 6.06 15.24 -4.93
C ALA A 89 5.75 14.15 -5.97
N GLU A 90 6.73 13.31 -6.26
CA GLU A 90 6.57 12.17 -7.15
C GLU A 90 5.98 10.97 -6.41
N ILE A 91 4.92 10.40 -7.00
CA ILE A 91 4.28 9.20 -6.51
C ILE A 91 3.99 8.30 -7.70
N ASP A 92 4.61 7.12 -7.72
CA ASP A 92 4.33 6.12 -8.75
C ASP A 92 3.45 5.01 -8.20
N TYR A 93 2.66 4.41 -9.08
CA TYR A 93 1.70 3.39 -8.74
C TYR A 93 1.90 2.17 -9.63
N ARG A 94 2.01 0.98 -9.04
CA ARG A 94 1.89 -0.27 -9.81
C ARG A 94 0.43 -0.69 -9.85
N LEU A 95 -0.08 -0.82 -11.07
CA LEU A 95 -1.44 -1.28 -11.32
C LEU A 95 -1.37 -2.57 -12.13
N TYR A 96 -2.31 -3.47 -11.85
CA TYR A 96 -2.50 -4.65 -12.67
C TYR A 96 -3.96 -4.77 -13.11
N LYS A 97 -4.18 -5.36 -14.28
CA LYS A 97 -5.49 -5.54 -14.87
C LYS A 97 -6.16 -6.80 -14.30
N THR A 98 -7.41 -6.67 -13.90
CA THR A 98 -8.30 -7.79 -13.54
C THR A 98 -9.52 -7.81 -14.45
N PRO A 99 -10.32 -8.88 -14.47
CA PRO A 99 -11.59 -8.90 -15.18
C PRO A 99 -12.54 -7.75 -14.77
N GLU A 100 -12.42 -7.26 -13.54
CA GLU A 100 -13.21 -6.16 -12.97
C GLU A 100 -12.57 -4.77 -13.16
N GLY A 101 -11.43 -4.69 -13.86
CA GLY A 101 -10.71 -3.45 -14.14
C GLY A 101 -9.32 -3.37 -13.48
N TRP A 102 -8.70 -2.19 -13.52
CA TRP A 102 -7.36 -1.99 -12.98
C TRP A 102 -7.37 -1.89 -11.45
N ARG A 103 -6.36 -2.49 -10.82
CA ARG A 103 -6.18 -2.49 -9.37
C ARG A 103 -4.79 -2.01 -9.00
N LEU A 104 -4.72 -1.05 -8.09
CA LEU A 104 -3.49 -0.63 -7.44
C LEU A 104 -3.00 -1.74 -6.50
N TYR A 105 -1.72 -2.08 -6.56
CA TYR A 105 -1.14 -3.05 -5.60
C TYR A 105 0.18 -2.60 -4.95
N ASP A 106 0.86 -1.60 -5.49
CA ASP A 106 2.08 -1.06 -4.89
C ASP A 106 2.19 0.44 -5.18
N ARG A 107 2.91 1.16 -4.33
CA ARG A 107 3.15 2.59 -4.50
C ARG A 107 4.61 2.90 -4.20
N ASN A 108 5.19 3.77 -5.02
CA ASN A 108 6.49 4.36 -4.80
C ASN A 108 6.30 5.77 -4.22
N VAL A 109 7.05 6.08 -3.17
CA VAL A 109 7.17 7.44 -2.66
C VAL A 109 8.65 7.73 -2.47
N LEU A 110 9.14 8.82 -3.06
CA LEU A 110 10.55 9.24 -2.96
C LEU A 110 11.55 8.14 -3.40
N GLY A 111 11.23 7.43 -4.47
CA GLY A 111 12.07 6.36 -5.03
C GLY A 111 11.90 5.01 -4.35
N VAL A 112 11.11 4.90 -3.27
CA VAL A 112 10.98 3.67 -2.49
C VAL A 112 9.63 3.01 -2.68
N TRP A 113 9.64 1.77 -3.19
CA TRP A 113 8.45 0.93 -3.32
C TRP A 113 8.01 0.36 -1.97
N LEU A 114 6.75 0.57 -1.63
CA LEU A 114 6.16 0.15 -0.37
C LEU A 114 6.32 -1.35 -0.12
N ILE A 115 6.00 -2.20 -1.10
CA ILE A 115 6.14 -3.65 -0.96
C ILE A 115 7.59 -4.03 -0.64
N GLN A 116 8.57 -3.41 -1.29
CA GLN A 116 9.98 -3.71 -1.08
C GLN A 116 10.41 -3.38 0.36
N THR A 117 10.01 -2.22 0.86
CA THR A 117 10.29 -1.79 2.24
C THR A 117 9.72 -2.78 3.26
N TYR A 118 8.44 -3.11 3.13
CA TYR A 118 7.79 -4.01 4.08
C TYR A 118 8.25 -5.46 3.93
N ARG A 119 8.69 -5.89 2.74
CA ARG A 119 9.18 -7.26 2.53
C ARG A 119 10.37 -7.59 3.42
N GLN A 120 11.33 -6.66 3.54
CA GLN A 120 12.48 -6.86 4.42
C GLN A 120 12.02 -6.99 5.88
N GLN A 121 11.22 -6.02 6.35
CA GLN A 121 10.72 -5.99 7.72
C GLN A 121 9.88 -7.23 8.08
N PHE A 122 9.02 -7.68 7.17
CA PHE A 122 8.14 -8.84 7.37
C PHE A 122 8.97 -10.11 7.38
N SER A 123 9.91 -10.27 6.45
CA SER A 123 10.84 -11.40 6.45
C SER A 123 11.57 -11.52 7.80
N ASP A 124 12.08 -10.41 8.33
CA ASP A 124 12.83 -10.42 9.58
C ASP A 124 11.95 -10.77 10.78
N LYS A 125 10.71 -10.25 10.82
CA LYS A 125 9.74 -10.61 11.86
C LYS A 125 9.30 -12.08 11.77
N ILE A 126 9.00 -12.56 10.57
CA ILE A 126 8.58 -13.95 10.37
C ILE A 126 9.70 -14.93 10.72
N LYS A 127 10.96 -14.60 10.42
CA LYS A 127 12.11 -15.43 10.83
C LYS A 127 12.29 -15.48 12.35
N GLN A 128 11.95 -14.40 13.05
CA GLN A 128 12.08 -14.32 14.52
C GLN A 128 10.97 -15.08 15.25
N SER A 129 9.72 -14.93 14.81
CA SER A 129 8.55 -15.35 15.59
C SER A 129 7.38 -15.89 14.75
N GLY A 130 7.66 -16.30 13.51
CA GLY A 130 6.66 -16.87 12.61
C GLY A 130 5.65 -15.84 12.10
N VAL A 131 4.64 -16.32 11.37
CA VAL A 131 3.59 -15.46 10.79
C VAL A 131 2.74 -14.83 11.89
N ASP A 132 2.49 -15.53 13.00
CA ASP A 132 1.78 -14.97 14.15
C ASP A 132 2.55 -13.80 14.77
N GLY A 133 3.89 -13.90 14.82
CA GLY A 133 4.76 -12.80 15.25
C GLY A 133 4.67 -11.57 14.35
N LEU A 134 4.52 -11.74 13.03
CA LEU A 134 4.24 -10.62 12.12
C LEU A 134 2.86 -10.00 12.40
N ILE A 135 1.83 -10.81 12.58
CA ILE A 135 0.47 -10.33 12.86
C ILE A 135 0.43 -9.54 14.16
N GLN A 136 1.07 -10.04 15.21
CA GLN A 136 1.20 -9.35 16.48
C GLN A 136 1.93 -8.02 16.31
N PHE A 137 3.07 -8.01 15.62
CA PHE A 137 3.82 -6.78 15.32
C PHE A 137 2.95 -5.73 14.61
N LEU A 138 2.20 -6.12 13.57
CA LEU A 138 1.31 -5.22 12.86
C LEU A 138 0.19 -4.68 13.77
N THR A 139 -0.38 -5.55 14.60
CA THR A 139 -1.44 -5.19 15.55
C THR A 139 -0.96 -4.15 16.56
N GLU A 140 0.21 -4.35 17.17
CA GLU A 140 0.81 -3.41 18.11
C GLU A 140 1.12 -2.05 17.44
N ARG A 141 1.66 -2.08 16.21
CA ARG A 141 1.90 -0.86 15.43
C ARG A 141 0.61 -0.10 15.13
N ASN A 142 -0.47 -0.80 14.80
CA ASN A 142 -1.77 -0.20 14.59
C ASN A 142 -2.32 0.46 15.86
N GLN A 143 -2.17 -0.18 17.02
CA GLN A 143 -2.59 0.38 18.30
C GLN A 143 -1.83 1.67 18.63
N GLN A 144 -0.50 1.68 18.42
CA GLN A 144 0.34 2.88 18.60
C GLN A 144 -0.10 4.02 17.68
N LEU A 145 -0.30 3.75 16.38
CA LEU A 145 -0.72 4.80 15.44
C LEU A 145 -2.14 5.31 15.71
N ALA A 146 -3.02 4.47 16.27
CA ALA A 146 -4.37 4.86 16.66
C ALA A 146 -4.37 5.75 17.91
N SER A 147 -3.48 5.50 18.88
CA SER A 147 -3.36 6.32 20.08
C SER A 147 -2.68 7.67 19.82
N SER A 148 -1.66 7.72 18.95
CA SER A 148 -0.99 8.98 18.55
C SER A 148 -1.86 9.94 17.73
N LYS A 149 -3.06 9.52 17.31
CA LYS A 149 -4.04 10.37 16.61
C LYS A 149 -5.14 10.93 17.50
N ARG A 150 -5.16 10.56 18.78
CA ARG A 150 -6.07 11.12 19.78
C ARG A 150 -5.48 12.34 20.44
#